data_AF-A0ABD4HMK7-F1
#
_entry.id   AF-A0ABD4HMK7-F1
#
_cell.length_a   1.000
_cell.length_b   1.000
_cell.length_c   1.000
_cell.angle_alpha   90.00
_cell.angle_beta   90.00
_cell.angle_gamma   90.00
#
_symmetry.space_group_name_H-M   'P 1'
#
loop_
_entity.id
_entity.type
_entity.pdbx_description
1 polymer ?
#
loop_
_entity_poly.entity_id
_entity_poly.type
_entity_poly.pdbx_seq_one_letter_code
_entity_poly.pdbx_strand_id
1 'polypeptide(L)'
;LLDPFLLQNMQENMAAYANHEHIPHIINMAFKDTFAVMGGSGNTIALLIAIFIFSRRKDYKDFAKLSVTPAMFNISEPIIFGLPIVFNLSLIIPFVLAPIFSLVTAYFATAAGLINHVVVQIPWTTPPVISGFLATGGDWRAAVLQVLIIAVSVFIYLPFLRIDEHVTAKMAQKEAEITNQ
;
A
#
# COMPACT_ATOMS: atom_id res chain seq x y z
N LEU A 1 8.81 -14.21 -12.34
CA LEU A 1 8.41 -14.65 -13.71
C LEU A 1 8.19 -13.47 -14.64
N LEU A 2 7.50 -12.41 -14.20
CA LEU A 2 7.23 -11.24 -15.03
C LEU A 2 8.36 -10.19 -15.02
N ASP A 3 9.22 -10.19 -14.01
CA ASP A 3 10.22 -9.16 -13.77
C ASP A 3 11.11 -8.84 -15.00
N PRO A 4 11.59 -9.81 -15.80
CA PRO A 4 12.36 -9.50 -17.01
C PRO A 4 11.55 -8.68 -18.04
N PHE A 5 10.26 -9.00 -18.21
CA PHE A 5 9.37 -8.27 -19.11
C PHE A 5 9.04 -6.87 -18.57
N LEU A 6 8.81 -6.75 -17.26
CA LEU A 6 8.54 -5.47 -16.62
C LEU A 6 9.75 -4.54 -16.65
N LEU A 7 10.96 -5.10 -16.56
CA LEU A 7 12.21 -4.36 -16.72
C LEU A 7 12.38 -3.88 -18.16
N GLN A 8 12.08 -4.71 -19.15
CA GLN A 8 12.09 -4.31 -20.56
C GLN A 8 11.13 -3.14 -20.81
N ASN A 9 9.87 -3.23 -20.36
CA ASN A 9 8.89 -2.14 -20.47
C ASN A 9 9.39 -0.85 -19.81
N MET A 10 10.12 -0.97 -18.70
CA MET A 10 10.69 0.19 -18.00
C MET A 10 11.78 0.87 -18.84
N GLN A 11 12.67 0.09 -19.46
CA GLN A 11 13.73 0.61 -20.32
C GLN A 11 13.15 1.31 -21.55
N GLU A 12 12.12 0.75 -22.18
CA GLU A 12 11.45 1.34 -23.34
C GLU A 12 10.75 2.66 -22.97
N ASN A 13 10.08 2.73 -21.81
CA ASN A 13 9.50 3.98 -21.31
C ASN A 13 10.57 5.04 -21.03
N MET A 14 11.69 4.66 -20.39
CA MET A 14 12.80 5.57 -20.10
C MET A 14 13.40 6.16 -21.38
N ALA A 15 13.62 5.32 -22.40
CA ALA A 15 14.15 5.74 -23.68
C ALA A 15 13.18 6.69 -24.43
N ALA A 16 11.90 6.33 -24.49
CA ALA A 16 10.87 7.18 -25.09
C ALA A 16 10.78 8.54 -24.37
N TYR A 17 10.84 8.56 -23.04
CA TYR A 17 10.82 9.80 -22.25
C TYR A 17 12.04 10.68 -22.53
N ALA A 18 13.24 10.10 -22.61
CA ALA A 18 14.47 10.83 -22.91
C ALA A 18 14.48 11.44 -24.33
N ASN A 19 13.81 10.78 -25.28
CA ASN A 19 13.70 11.24 -26.67
C ASN A 19 12.45 12.11 -26.92
N HIS A 20 11.66 12.41 -25.89
CA HIS A 20 10.38 13.14 -26.01
C HIS A 20 9.35 12.45 -26.93
N GLU A 21 9.38 11.12 -26.98
CA GLU A 21 8.46 10.29 -27.74
C GLU A 21 7.26 9.84 -26.91
N HIS A 22 6.29 9.20 -27.56
CA HIS A 22 5.12 8.63 -26.90
C HIS A 22 5.52 7.45 -26.00
N ILE A 23 5.14 7.49 -24.72
CA ILE A 23 5.46 6.44 -23.74
C ILE A 23 4.56 5.21 -23.97
N PRO A 24 5.13 4.03 -24.27
CA PRO A 24 4.35 2.88 -24.74
C PRO A 24 3.66 2.05 -23.65
N HIS A 25 4.23 1.95 -22.44
CA HIS A 25 3.75 0.98 -21.44
C HIS A 25 3.24 1.63 -20.16
N ILE A 26 2.02 1.28 -19.75
CA ILE A 26 1.49 1.66 -18.42
C ILE A 26 2.13 0.80 -17.33
N ILE A 27 2.15 -0.53 -17.53
CA ILE A 27 2.68 -1.47 -16.54
C ILE A 27 4.15 -1.73 -16.85
N ASN A 28 5.01 -1.40 -15.89
CA ASN A 28 6.45 -1.65 -15.92
C ASN A 28 6.96 -2.00 -14.51
N MET A 29 8.27 -2.16 -14.38
CA MET A 29 8.91 -2.60 -13.13
C MET A 29 8.55 -1.70 -11.93
N ALA A 30 8.60 -0.38 -12.10
CA ALA A 30 8.39 0.57 -11.01
C ALA A 30 6.91 0.89 -10.74
N PHE A 31 5.99 0.48 -11.64
CA PHE A 31 4.56 0.77 -11.51
C PHE A 31 3.95 0.20 -10.22
N LYS A 32 4.23 -1.08 -9.93
CA LYS A 32 3.76 -1.75 -8.72
C LYS A 32 4.31 -1.06 -7.48
N ASP A 33 5.62 -0.83 -7.42
CA ASP A 33 6.27 -0.28 -6.24
C ASP A 33 5.80 1.16 -5.96
N THR A 34 5.48 1.90 -7.02
CA THR A 34 4.94 3.26 -6.91
C THR A 34 3.52 3.26 -6.35
N PHE A 35 2.60 2.47 -6.91
CA PHE A 35 1.19 2.60 -6.55
C PHE A 35 0.70 1.53 -5.59
N ALA A 36 1.19 0.30 -5.62
CA ALA A 36 0.61 -0.83 -4.87
C ALA A 36 1.27 -1.11 -3.51
N VAL A 37 2.50 -0.62 -3.30
CA VAL A 37 3.37 -1.00 -2.17
C VAL A 37 3.57 0.19 -1.21
N MET A 38 2.60 1.11 -1.08
CA MET A 38 2.76 2.27 -0.21
C MET A 38 2.64 1.87 1.27
N GLY A 39 3.70 2.06 2.04
CA GLY A 39 3.79 1.50 3.39
C GLY A 39 4.38 0.09 3.45
N GLY A 40 4.62 -0.52 2.28
CA GLY A 40 5.05 -1.89 2.09
C GLY A 40 3.93 -2.77 1.52
N SER A 41 4.01 -4.07 1.78
CA SER A 41 3.02 -5.02 1.28
C SER A 41 1.64 -4.71 1.84
N GLY A 42 0.60 -4.81 1.01
CA GLY A 42 -0.78 -4.60 1.45
C GLY A 42 -1.22 -3.15 1.59
N ASN A 43 -0.41 -2.18 1.14
CA ASN A 43 -0.70 -0.76 1.34
C ASN A 43 -0.81 -0.39 2.83
N THR A 44 0.08 -0.96 3.66
CA THR A 44 0.02 -0.93 5.14
C THR A 44 0.09 0.46 5.75
N ILE A 45 0.51 1.49 5.01
CA ILE A 45 0.42 2.87 5.48
C ILE A 45 -1.04 3.26 5.77
N ALA A 46 -1.98 2.76 4.96
CA ALA A 46 -3.40 2.95 5.16
C ALA A 46 -3.91 2.23 6.40
N LEU A 47 -3.41 1.02 6.69
CA LEU A 47 -3.73 0.31 7.93
C LEU A 47 -3.20 1.06 9.16
N LEU A 48 -1.97 1.57 9.11
CA LEU A 48 -1.41 2.37 10.20
C LEU A 48 -2.25 3.62 10.48
N ILE A 49 -2.63 4.35 9.42
CA ILE A 49 -3.53 5.51 9.53
C ILE A 49 -4.89 5.08 10.13
N ALA A 50 -5.46 3.96 9.67
CA ALA A 50 -6.72 3.44 10.20
C ALA A 50 -6.61 3.11 11.71
N ILE A 51 -5.51 2.50 12.15
CA ILE A 51 -5.25 2.19 13.56
C ILE A 51 -5.13 3.48 14.38
N PHE A 52 -4.32 4.45 13.94
CA PHE A 52 -4.12 5.68 14.71
C PHE A 52 -5.40 6.50 14.89
N ILE A 53 -6.25 6.55 13.86
CA ILE A 53 -7.47 7.37 13.88
C ILE A 53 -8.63 6.63 14.56
N PHE A 54 -8.82 5.34 14.25
CA PHE A 54 -10.07 4.64 14.60
C PHE A 54 -9.91 3.55 15.66
N SER A 55 -8.73 2.96 15.82
CA SER A 55 -8.54 1.90 16.82
C SER A 55 -8.62 2.49 18.24
N ARG A 56 -9.25 1.74 19.15
CA ARG A 56 -9.25 2.04 20.60
C ARG A 56 -8.28 1.17 21.38
N ARG A 57 -7.70 0.16 20.74
CA ARG A 57 -6.83 -0.84 21.34
C ARG A 57 -5.40 -0.31 21.52
N LYS A 58 -4.87 -0.44 22.74
CA LYS A 58 -3.53 0.07 23.08
C LYS A 58 -2.43 -0.76 22.40
N ASP A 59 -2.56 -2.08 22.42
CA ASP A 59 -1.66 -3.02 21.76
C ASP A 59 -1.52 -2.72 20.26
N TYR A 60 -2.63 -2.45 19.57
CA TYR A 60 -2.59 -2.11 18.14
C TYR A 60 -1.86 -0.80 17.89
N LYS A 61 -2.10 0.21 18.74
CA LYS A 61 -1.40 1.50 18.64
C LYS A 61 0.08 1.39 18.93
N ASP A 62 0.48 0.53 19.86
CA ASP A 62 1.89 0.36 20.21
C ASP A 62 2.66 -0.35 19.08
N PHE A 63 2.08 -1.38 18.45
CA PHE A 63 2.64 -1.96 17.22
C PHE A 63 2.67 -0.97 16.06
N ALA A 64 1.61 -0.17 15.90
CA ALA A 64 1.56 0.85 14.84
C ALA A 64 2.68 1.89 15.01
N LYS A 65 2.94 2.37 16.23
CA LYS A 65 4.03 3.33 16.53
C LYS A 65 5.40 2.78 16.14
N LEU A 66 5.67 1.53 16.49
CA LEU A 66 6.94 0.86 16.15
C LEU A 66 7.10 0.69 14.63
N SER A 67 5.99 0.60 13.92
CA SER A 67 5.96 0.33 12.47
C SER A 67 5.92 1.58 11.59
N VAL A 68 5.69 2.78 12.14
CA VAL A 68 5.58 4.03 11.33
C VAL A 68 6.85 4.30 10.54
N THR A 69 7.99 4.34 11.22
CA THR A 69 9.28 4.65 10.59
C THR A 69 9.61 3.70 9.44
N PRO A 70 9.59 2.36 9.63
CA PRO A 70 9.84 1.43 8.53
C PRO A 70 8.78 1.54 7.41
N ALA A 71 7.51 1.74 7.76
CA ALA A 71 6.45 1.88 6.76
C ALA A 71 6.63 3.14 5.88
N MET A 72 7.18 4.24 6.40
CA MET A 72 7.49 5.41 5.56
C MET A 72 8.49 5.10 4.43
N PHE A 73 9.27 4.02 4.56
CA PHE A 73 10.19 3.53 3.54
C PHE A 73 9.71 2.19 2.93
N ASN A 74 8.40 1.96 2.95
CA ASN A 74 7.73 0.79 2.38
C ASN A 74 8.15 -0.56 3.01
N ILE A 75 8.61 -0.56 4.26
CA ILE A 75 8.95 -1.77 5.02
C ILE A 75 7.77 -2.12 5.94
N SER A 76 7.07 -3.21 5.62
CA SER A 76 5.80 -3.61 6.26
C SER A 76 5.92 -4.76 7.27
N GLU A 77 7.06 -5.43 7.34
CA GLU A 77 7.31 -6.59 8.19
C GLU A 77 6.97 -6.33 9.67
N PRO A 78 7.32 -5.17 10.27
CA PRO A 78 7.01 -4.90 11.67
C PRO A 78 5.51 -4.91 11.97
N ILE A 79 4.67 -4.44 11.04
CA ILE A 79 3.21 -4.45 11.25
C ILE A 79 2.57 -5.80 10.88
N ILE A 80 3.09 -6.48 9.85
CA ILE A 80 2.60 -7.81 9.40
C ILE A 80 2.86 -8.91 10.42
N PHE A 81 3.98 -8.81 11.15
CA PHE A 81 4.31 -9.74 12.21
C PHE A 81 3.84 -9.26 13.58
N GLY A 82 3.83 -7.94 13.82
CA GLY A 82 3.36 -7.37 15.10
C GLY A 82 1.86 -7.55 15.31
N LEU A 83 1.06 -7.26 14.28
CA LEU A 83 -0.30 -7.78 14.16
C LEU A 83 -0.17 -8.98 13.23
N PRO A 84 -0.46 -10.22 13.63
CA PRO A 84 -0.20 -11.40 12.79
C PRO A 84 -1.16 -11.47 11.59
N ILE A 85 -1.02 -10.53 10.65
CA ILE A 85 -1.94 -10.26 9.53
C ILE A 85 -2.05 -11.53 8.66
N VAL A 86 -0.94 -12.24 8.47
CA VAL A 86 -0.89 -13.48 7.69
C VAL A 86 -1.80 -14.57 8.27
N PHE A 87 -1.95 -14.62 9.59
CA PHE A 87 -2.79 -15.59 10.29
C PHE A 87 -4.18 -15.03 10.65
N ASN A 88 -4.42 -13.75 10.36
CA ASN A 88 -5.65 -13.06 10.69
C ASN A 88 -6.54 -12.92 9.45
N LEU A 89 -7.53 -13.80 9.34
CA LEU A 89 -8.51 -13.79 8.25
C LEU A 89 -9.23 -12.45 8.07
N SER A 90 -9.45 -11.70 9.15
CA SER A 90 -10.10 -10.38 9.05
C SER A 90 -9.19 -9.38 8.35
N LEU A 91 -7.89 -9.35 8.69
CA LEU A 91 -6.94 -8.37 8.16
C LEU A 91 -6.29 -8.80 6.84
N ILE A 92 -6.23 -10.10 6.51
CA ILE A 92 -5.66 -10.57 5.24
C ILE A 92 -6.52 -10.15 4.03
N ILE A 93 -7.85 -10.06 4.21
CA ILE A 93 -8.78 -9.64 3.17
C ILE A 93 -8.46 -8.21 2.67
N PRO A 94 -8.48 -7.16 3.53
CA PRO A 94 -8.12 -5.82 3.08
C PRO A 94 -6.65 -5.71 2.67
N PHE A 95 -5.76 -6.53 3.24
CA PHE A 95 -4.35 -6.60 2.83
C PHE A 95 -4.15 -7.01 1.38
N VAL A 96 -5.02 -7.87 0.84
CA VAL A 96 -4.98 -8.23 -0.59
C VAL A 96 -5.79 -7.24 -1.44
N LEU A 97 -6.94 -6.78 -0.93
CA LEU A 97 -7.83 -5.89 -1.69
C LEU A 97 -7.27 -4.49 -1.90
N ALA A 98 -6.59 -3.90 -0.91
CA ALA A 98 -6.08 -2.53 -1.02
C ALA A 98 -5.03 -2.36 -2.14
N PRO A 99 -4.01 -3.24 -2.29
CA PRO A 99 -3.09 -3.19 -3.42
C PRO A 99 -3.77 -3.41 -4.78
N ILE A 100 -4.75 -4.32 -4.86
CA ILE A 100 -5.51 -4.56 -6.10
C ILE A 100 -6.27 -3.30 -6.49
N PHE A 101 -7.00 -2.70 -5.55
CA PHE A 101 -7.70 -1.45 -5.75
C PHE A 101 -6.75 -0.35 -6.23
N SER A 102 -5.58 -0.23 -5.59
CA SER A 102 -4.56 0.74 -5.97
C SER A 102 -4.08 0.56 -7.41
N LEU A 103 -3.67 -0.66 -7.78
CA LEU A 103 -3.16 -0.97 -9.12
C LEU A 103 -4.20 -0.69 -10.20
N VAL A 104 -5.45 -1.11 -9.96
CA VAL A 104 -6.56 -0.89 -10.90
C VAL A 104 -6.82 0.61 -11.07
N THR A 105 -6.87 1.34 -9.96
CA THR A 105 -7.09 2.80 -9.98
C THR A 105 -5.97 3.52 -10.70
N ALA A 106 -4.72 3.18 -10.41
CA ALA A 106 -3.55 3.76 -11.07
C ALA A 106 -3.52 3.44 -12.56
N TYR A 107 -3.84 2.20 -12.94
CA TYR A 107 -3.86 1.78 -14.34
C TYR A 107 -4.87 2.59 -15.15
N PHE A 108 -6.11 2.70 -14.66
CA PHE A 108 -7.14 3.48 -15.33
C PHE A 108 -6.85 4.98 -15.31
N ALA A 109 -6.25 5.50 -14.24
CA ALA A 109 -5.83 6.90 -14.18
C ALA A 109 -4.75 7.22 -15.23
N THR A 110 -3.77 6.34 -15.43
CA THR A 110 -2.77 6.50 -16.49
C THR A 110 -3.40 6.31 -17.88
N ALA A 111 -4.24 5.30 -18.07
CA ALA A 111 -4.91 5.03 -19.35
C ALA A 111 -5.83 6.17 -19.79
N ALA A 112 -6.49 6.84 -18.83
CA ALA A 112 -7.34 8.00 -19.09
C ALA A 112 -6.55 9.32 -19.23
N GLY A 113 -5.22 9.30 -19.08
CA GLY A 113 -4.37 10.49 -19.15
C GLY A 113 -4.51 11.44 -17.95
N LEU A 114 -5.08 10.97 -16.83
CA LEU A 114 -5.18 11.75 -15.59
C LEU A 114 -3.82 11.92 -14.91
N ILE A 115 -2.95 10.92 -15.07
CA ILE A 115 -1.55 10.94 -14.62
C ILE A 115 -0.63 10.50 -15.77
N ASN A 116 0.61 10.97 -15.73
CA ASN A 116 1.64 10.51 -16.65
C ASN A 116 2.04 9.04 -16.39
N HIS A 117 2.66 8.45 -17.40
CA HIS A 117 3.25 7.11 -17.30
C HIS A 117 4.44 7.12 -16.35
N VAL A 118 4.74 5.96 -15.75
CA VAL A 118 5.96 5.77 -14.98
C VAL A 118 7.14 5.66 -15.95
N VAL A 119 8.10 6.57 -15.80
CA VAL A 119 9.24 6.77 -16.72
C VAL A 119 10.58 6.85 -15.99
N VAL A 120 10.59 6.93 -14.65
CA VAL A 120 11.82 6.94 -13.84
C VAL A 120 11.82 5.76 -12.88
N GLN A 121 12.91 5.00 -12.87
CA GLN A 121 13.08 3.89 -11.94
C GLN A 121 13.56 4.43 -10.59
N ILE A 122 12.64 4.50 -9.65
CA ILE A 122 12.92 4.91 -8.28
C ILE A 122 13.19 3.69 -7.39
N PRO A 123 13.98 3.83 -6.31
CA PRO A 123 14.08 2.79 -5.29
C PRO A 123 12.70 2.50 -4.68
N TRP A 124 12.38 1.22 -4.47
CA TRP A 124 11.10 0.82 -3.86
C TRP A 124 10.93 1.33 -2.42
N THR A 125 12.01 1.73 -1.74
CA THR A 125 11.99 2.36 -0.42
C THR A 125 11.66 3.86 -0.44
N THR A 126 11.41 4.43 -1.63
CA THR A 126 11.07 5.86 -1.75
C THR A 126 9.74 6.13 -1.02
N PRO A 127 9.69 7.14 -0.14
CA PRO A 127 8.48 7.42 0.61
C PRO A 127 7.24 7.61 -0.28
N PRO A 128 6.07 7.09 0.15
CA PRO A 128 4.80 7.32 -0.53
C PRO A 128 4.53 8.82 -0.76
N VAL A 129 3.69 9.15 -1.75
CA VAL A 129 3.41 10.52 -2.23
C VAL A 129 4.56 11.11 -3.04
N ILE A 130 5.78 11.08 -2.51
CA ILE A 130 6.98 11.55 -3.22
C ILE A 130 7.34 10.59 -4.36
N SER A 131 7.18 9.28 -4.12
CA SER A 131 7.43 8.24 -5.11
C SER A 131 6.60 8.44 -6.38
N GLY A 132 5.31 8.79 -6.28
CA GLY A 132 4.45 9.03 -7.44
C GLY A 132 4.91 10.19 -8.30
N PHE A 133 5.32 11.30 -7.67
CA PHE A 133 5.85 12.46 -8.37
C PHE A 133 7.16 12.13 -9.11
N LEU A 134 8.10 11.47 -8.43
CA LEU A 134 9.42 11.16 -9.00
C LEU A 134 9.32 10.12 -10.12
N ALA A 135 8.55 9.05 -9.91
CA ALA A 135 8.40 7.96 -10.87
C ALA A 135 7.80 8.40 -12.21
N THR A 136 6.96 9.43 -12.20
CA THR A 136 6.25 9.96 -13.38
C THR A 136 6.96 11.15 -14.03
N GLY A 137 8.21 11.43 -13.66
CA GLY A 137 9.00 12.52 -14.24
C GLY A 137 8.59 13.91 -13.74
N GLY A 138 7.96 14.01 -12.56
CA GLY A 138 7.55 15.27 -11.95
C GLY A 138 6.06 15.59 -12.09
N ASP A 139 5.19 14.59 -12.31
CA ASP A 139 3.74 14.82 -12.36
C ASP A 139 3.14 14.89 -10.96
N TRP A 140 2.77 16.09 -10.52
CA TRP A 140 2.13 16.31 -9.21
C TRP A 140 0.78 15.59 -9.09
N ARG A 141 0.10 15.31 -10.21
CA ARG A 141 -1.18 14.57 -10.22
C ARG A 141 -1.00 13.13 -9.73
N ALA A 142 0.16 12.52 -9.99
CA ALA A 142 0.47 11.19 -9.49
C ALA A 142 0.62 11.16 -7.96
N ALA A 143 1.21 12.18 -7.36
CA ALA A 143 1.28 12.33 -5.91
C ALA A 143 -0.12 12.50 -5.29
N VAL A 144 -0.98 13.31 -5.91
CA VAL A 144 -2.38 13.47 -5.47
C VAL A 144 -3.14 12.15 -5.57
N LEU A 145 -2.94 11.40 -6.66
CA LEU A 145 -3.55 10.08 -6.82
C LEU A 145 -3.12 9.12 -5.71
N GLN A 146 -1.83 9.10 -5.32
CA GLN A 146 -1.37 8.28 -4.20
C GLN A 146 -2.07 8.65 -2.89
N VAL A 147 -2.23 9.95 -2.60
CA VAL A 147 -2.98 10.40 -1.41
C VAL A 147 -4.43 9.91 -1.45
N LEU A 148 -5.10 10.01 -2.60
CA LEU A 148 -6.47 9.53 -2.77
C LEU A 148 -6.56 8.00 -2.59
N ILE A 149 -5.63 7.25 -3.17
CA ILE A 149 -5.57 5.79 -3.02
C ILE A 149 -5.34 5.41 -1.55
N ILE A 150 -4.44 6.09 -0.84
CA ILE A 150 -4.21 5.87 0.59
C ILE A 150 -5.49 6.14 1.37
N ALA A 151 -6.16 7.26 1.11
CA ALA A 151 -7.41 7.62 1.78
C ALA A 151 -8.50 6.56 1.56
N VAL A 152 -8.71 6.10 0.32
CA VAL A 152 -9.68 5.03 0.05
C VAL A 152 -9.25 3.70 0.68
N SER A 153 -7.95 3.40 0.66
CA SER A 153 -7.41 2.19 1.31
C SER A 153 -7.68 2.21 2.82
N VAL A 154 -7.63 3.37 3.49
CA VAL A 154 -8.01 3.50 4.91
C VAL A 154 -9.45 3.05 5.11
N PHE A 155 -10.36 3.48 4.23
CA PHE A 155 -11.76 3.07 4.28
C PHE A 155 -11.96 1.58 3.94
N ILE A 156 -11.12 1.01 3.07
CA ILE A 156 -11.11 -0.44 2.80
C ILE A 156 -10.70 -1.21 4.07
N TYR A 157 -9.68 -0.75 4.80
CA TYR A 157 -9.21 -1.40 6.03
C TYR A 157 -10.17 -1.25 7.21
N LEU A 158 -10.88 -0.13 7.30
CA LEU A 158 -11.71 0.23 8.45
C LEU A 158 -12.75 -0.83 8.88
N PRO A 159 -13.61 -1.38 8.01
CA PRO A 159 -14.60 -2.38 8.44
C PRO A 159 -13.94 -3.64 9.00
N PHE A 160 -12.85 -4.09 8.36
CA PHE A 160 -12.13 -5.29 8.77
C PHE A 160 -11.34 -5.10 10.06
N LEU A 161 -10.77 -3.92 10.27
CA LEU A 161 -10.13 -3.56 11.53
C LEU A 161 -11.13 -3.65 12.69
N ARG A 162 -12.36 -3.15 12.52
CA ARG A 162 -13.40 -3.25 13.55
C ARG A 162 -13.87 -4.68 13.81
N ILE A 163 -14.01 -5.48 12.75
CA ILE A 163 -14.34 -6.91 12.88
C ILE A 163 -13.26 -7.62 13.68
N ASP A 164 -12.00 -7.36 13.34
CA ASP A 164 -10.85 -7.95 14.01
C ASP A 164 -10.77 -7.59 15.50
N GLU A 165 -10.93 -6.31 15.85
CA GLU A 165 -10.98 -5.86 17.24
C GLU A 165 -12.11 -6.56 18.03
N HIS A 166 -13.28 -6.75 17.40
CA HIS A 166 -14.42 -7.42 18.02
C HIS A 166 -14.20 -8.93 18.21
N VAL A 167 -13.66 -9.61 17.20
CA VAL A 167 -13.35 -11.04 17.26
C VAL A 167 -12.29 -11.28 18.34
N THR A 168 -11.23 -10.50 18.36
CA THR A 168 -10.15 -10.66 19.35
C THR A 168 -10.64 -10.40 20.77
N ALA A 169 -11.48 -9.37 20.97
CA ALA A 169 -12.06 -9.09 22.28
C ALA A 169 -12.93 -10.25 22.79
N LYS A 170 -13.73 -10.86 21.92
CA LYS A 170 -14.54 -12.04 22.28
C LYS A 170 -13.69 -13.27 22.60
N MET A 171 -12.63 -13.51 21.85
CA MET A 171 -11.71 -14.63 22.11
C MET A 171 -11.05 -14.47 23.49
N ALA A 172 -10.58 -13.27 23.82
CA ALA A 172 -10.00 -12.97 25.13
C ALA A 172 -11.00 -13.15 26.29
N GLN A 173 -12.27 -12.76 26.10
CA GLN A 173 -13.32 -13.00 27.11
C GLN A 173 -13.58 -14.49 27.32
N LYS A 174 -13.71 -15.26 26.23
CA LYS A 174 -13.96 -16.70 26.29
C LYS A 174 -12.80 -17.45 26.95
N GLU A 175 -11.57 -17.04 26.68
CA GLU A 175 -10.36 -17.64 27.30
C GLU A 175 -10.29 -17.33 28.81
N ALA A 176 -10.69 -16.13 29.23
CA ALA A 176 -10.81 -15.79 30.63
C ALA A 176 -11.92 -16.59 31.34
N GLU A 177 -13.05 -16.85 30.69
CA GLU A 177 -14.12 -17.71 31.23
C GLU A 177 -13.66 -19.16 31.42
N ILE A 178 -12.91 -19.72 30.45
CA ILE A 178 -12.38 -21.09 30.53
C ILE A 178 -11.32 -21.21 31.64
N THR A 179 -10.50 -20.19 31.83
CA THR A 179 -9.41 -20.20 32.84
C THR A 179 -9.93 -20.03 34.27
N ASN A 180 -11.13 -19.43 34.43
CA ASN A 180 -11.77 -19.21 35.73
C ASN A 180 -12.73 -20.34 36.15
N GLN A 181 -12.85 -21.41 35.35
CA GLN A 181 -13.57 -22.66 35.66
C GLN A 181 -12.59 -23.76 36.06
#